data_AF-A0A2S8UIM0-F1
#
_entry.id   AF-A0A2S8UIM0-F1
#
_cell.length_a   1.000
_cell.length_b   1.000
_cell.length_c   1.000
_cell.angle_alpha   90.00
_cell.angle_beta   90.00
_cell.angle_gamma   90.00
#
_symmetry.space_group_name_H-M   'P 1'
#
loop_
_entity.id
_entity.type
_entity.pdbx_description
1 polymer ?
#
loop_
_entity_poly.entity_id
_entity_poly.type
_entity_poly.pdbx_seq_one_letter_code
_entity_poly.pdbx_strand_id
1 'polypeptide(L)'
;MVRKIDIVAGRTALDAVRVAESADAKPQRTDLATAVRYLLQLLDEKAPGNSVEVRVPPFGAVQVIQGPRHTRGTPPNVVEMDAATWIAVSTGTERWADAAASGRIHASGTRADLSDVLPVRP
;
A
#
# COMPACT_ATOMS: atom_id res chain seq x y z
N MET A 1 3.84 14.06 -14.45
CA MET A 1 4.42 12.81 -13.91
C MET A 1 4.67 13.04 -12.43
N VAL A 2 4.10 12.23 -11.53
CA VAL A 2 4.40 12.36 -10.09
C VAL A 2 5.89 12.09 -9.90
N ARG A 3 6.58 12.95 -9.15
CA ARG A 3 8.03 12.79 -8.89
C ARG A 3 8.25 11.51 -8.09
N LYS A 4 9.14 10.63 -8.58
CA LYS A 4 9.55 9.42 -7.83
C LYS A 4 10.15 9.81 -6.49
N ILE A 5 9.81 9.06 -5.45
CA ILE A 5 10.48 9.12 -4.16
C ILE A 5 11.78 8.32 -4.29
N ASP A 6 12.89 8.98 -3.98
CA ASP A 6 14.21 8.36 -3.94
C ASP A 6 14.30 7.30 -2.82
N ILE A 7 15.13 6.28 -3.04
CA ILE A 7 15.30 5.14 -2.12
C ILE A 7 15.76 5.58 -0.72
N VAL A 8 16.67 6.55 -0.62
CA VAL A 8 17.16 7.05 0.67
C VAL A 8 16.06 7.78 1.40
N ALA A 9 15.29 8.62 0.70
CA ALA A 9 14.15 9.33 1.30
C ALA A 9 13.05 8.36 1.76
N GLY A 10 12.73 7.34 0.95
CA GLY A 10 11.75 6.31 1.27
C GLY A 10 12.14 5.48 2.50
N ARG A 11 13.39 5.00 2.54
CA ARG A 11 13.92 4.23 3.68
C ARG A 11 14.01 5.06 4.95
N THR A 12 14.48 6.30 4.86
CA THR A 12 14.54 7.22 6.01
C THR A 12 13.15 7.43 6.62
N ALA A 13 12.11 7.60 5.77
CA ALA A 13 10.74 7.74 6.24
C ALA A 13 10.21 6.46 6.91
N LEU A 14 10.50 5.27 6.37
CA LEU A 14 10.13 4.00 6.99
C LEU A 14 10.80 3.81 8.36
N ASP A 15 12.08 4.15 8.47
CA ASP A 15 12.81 4.10 9.74
C ASP A 15 12.23 5.09 10.76
N ALA A 16 11.89 6.31 10.35
CA ALA A 16 11.25 7.29 11.23
C ALA A 16 9.90 6.80 11.76
N VAL A 17 9.09 6.14 10.91
CA VAL A 17 7.83 5.51 11.34
C VAL A 17 8.09 4.40 12.36
N ARG A 18 9.01 3.48 12.07
CA ARG A 18 9.36 2.37 12.97
C ARG A 18 9.89 2.85 14.32
N VAL A 19 10.71 3.91 14.34
CA VAL A 19 11.24 4.51 15.57
C VAL A 19 10.12 5.11 16.41
N ALA A 20 9.19 5.84 15.78
CA ALA A 20 8.04 6.39 16.49
C ALA A 20 7.16 5.29 17.11
N GLU A 21 6.83 4.25 16.33
CA GLU A 21 6.06 3.09 16.82
C GLU A 21 6.74 2.38 17.99
N SER A 22 8.06 2.17 17.91
CA SER A 22 8.85 1.53 18.98
C SER A 22 8.90 2.37 20.27
N ALA A 23 8.65 3.67 20.16
CA ALA A 23 8.60 4.61 21.28
C ALA A 23 7.16 4.88 21.77
N ASP A 24 6.17 4.13 21.30
CA ASP A 24 4.73 4.37 21.54
C ASP A 24 4.29 5.81 21.18
N ALA A 25 4.94 6.37 20.15
CA ALA A 25 4.72 7.72 19.67
C ALA A 25 4.09 7.73 18.28
N LYS A 26 3.33 8.78 17.98
CA LYS A 26 2.77 8.97 16.64
C LYS A 26 3.86 9.45 15.67
N PRO A 27 4.05 8.81 14.51
CA PRO A 27 5.00 9.29 13.52
C PRO A 27 4.61 10.66 12.98
N GLN A 28 5.61 11.44 12.55
CA GLN A 28 5.35 12.72 11.88
C GLN A 28 4.52 12.48 10.62
N ARG A 29 3.56 13.36 10.36
CA ARG A 29 2.64 13.22 9.23
C ARG A 29 3.37 13.16 7.89
N THR A 30 4.49 13.88 7.76
CA THR A 30 5.33 13.90 6.55
C THR A 30 6.04 12.57 6.33
N ASP A 31 6.56 11.95 7.38
CA ASP A 31 7.25 10.67 7.31
C ASP A 31 6.26 9.56 6.97
N LEU A 32 5.11 9.55 7.64
CA LEU A 32 4.03 8.61 7.35
C LEU A 32 3.54 8.74 5.90
N ALA A 33 3.33 9.96 5.41
CA ALA A 33 2.94 10.20 4.02
C ALA A 33 4.00 9.72 3.03
N THR A 34 5.28 9.95 3.33
CA THR A 34 6.40 9.55 2.46
C THR A 34 6.55 8.03 2.43
N ALA A 35 6.50 7.36 3.58
CA ALA A 35 6.54 5.91 3.70
C ALA A 35 5.41 5.24 2.91
N VAL A 36 4.16 5.69 3.09
CA VAL A 36 2.99 5.17 2.37
C VAL A 36 3.17 5.31 0.86
N ARG A 37 3.49 6.51 0.38
CA ARG A 37 3.64 6.78 -1.07
C ARG A 37 4.81 6.03 -1.67
N TYR A 38 5.89 5.87 -0.92
CA TYR A 38 7.05 5.10 -1.35
C TYR A 38 6.70 3.62 -1.55
N LEU A 39 6.00 3.00 -0.59
CA LEU A 39 5.55 1.61 -0.73
C LEU A 39 4.53 1.44 -1.85
N LEU A 40 3.62 2.40 -2.06
CA LEU A 40 2.69 2.40 -3.21
C LEU A 40 3.45 2.49 -4.55
N GLN A 41 4.51 3.31 -4.63
CA GLN A 41 5.39 3.37 -5.79
C GLN A 41 6.07 2.02 -6.03
N LEU A 42 6.62 1.37 -4.99
CA LEU A 42 7.25 0.06 -5.13
C LEU A 42 6.25 -1.02 -5.58
N LEU A 43 4.99 -0.93 -5.15
CA LEU A 43 3.95 -1.84 -5.62
C LEU A 43 3.69 -1.69 -7.12
N ASP A 44 3.56 -0.45 -7.61
CA ASP A 44 3.39 -0.17 -9.04
C ASP A 44 4.61 -0.58 -9.87
N GLU A 45 5.82 -0.35 -9.35
CA GLU A 45 7.05 -0.81 -10.00
C GLU A 45 7.14 -2.35 -10.07
N LYS A 46 6.67 -3.06 -9.04
CA LYS A 46 6.67 -4.53 -8.98
C LYS A 46 5.57 -5.14 -9.83
N ALA A 47 4.38 -4.55 -9.85
CA ALA A 47 3.18 -5.08 -10.49
C ALA A 47 2.40 -3.97 -11.20
N PRO A 48 2.96 -3.36 -12.27
CA PRO A 48 2.33 -2.24 -12.94
C PRO A 48 0.98 -2.66 -13.52
N GLY A 49 0.03 -1.74 -13.61
CA GLY A 49 -1.26 -2.03 -14.23
C GLY A 49 -2.38 -1.05 -13.93
N ASN A 50 -3.59 -1.44 -14.27
CA ASN A 50 -4.79 -0.61 -14.13
C ASN A 50 -6.05 -1.42 -13.82
N SER A 51 -5.87 -2.67 -13.37
CA SER A 51 -6.98 -3.55 -13.05
C SER A 51 -7.42 -3.42 -11.59
N VAL A 52 -6.50 -3.07 -10.69
CA VAL A 52 -6.72 -2.95 -9.24
C VAL A 52 -6.28 -1.58 -8.74
N GLU A 53 -7.16 -0.89 -8.02
CA GLU A 53 -6.85 0.37 -7.34
C GLU A 53 -6.55 0.11 -5.86
N VAL A 54 -5.35 0.47 -5.40
CA VAL A 54 -4.98 0.43 -3.98
C VAL A 54 -5.05 1.84 -3.41
N ARG A 55 -5.81 2.03 -2.34
CA ARG A 55 -6.05 3.31 -1.67
C ARG A 55 -5.56 3.26 -0.23
N VAL A 56 -4.80 4.28 0.15
CA VAL A 56 -4.34 4.49 1.52
C VAL A 56 -4.66 5.93 1.94
N PRO A 57 -5.93 6.25 2.25
CA PRO A 57 -6.32 7.60 2.64
C PRO A 57 -5.65 8.05 3.94
N PRO A 58 -5.27 9.33 4.07
CA PRO A 58 -5.38 10.40 3.08
C PRO A 58 -4.12 10.56 2.19
N PHE A 59 -3.23 9.57 2.17
CA PHE A 59 -1.85 9.75 1.69
C PHE A 59 -1.67 9.48 0.20
N GLY A 60 -2.36 8.50 -0.36
CA GLY A 60 -2.26 8.22 -1.79
C GLY A 60 -3.10 7.05 -2.27
N ALA A 61 -3.06 6.84 -3.59
CA ALA A 61 -3.60 5.68 -4.26
C ALA A 61 -2.72 5.32 -5.46
N VAL A 62 -2.72 4.06 -5.86
CA VAL A 62 -2.02 3.59 -7.07
C VAL A 62 -2.84 2.54 -7.81
N GLN A 63 -2.63 2.46 -9.12
CA GLN A 63 -3.26 1.47 -9.99
C GLN A 63 -2.21 0.41 -10.32
N VAL A 64 -2.55 -0.85 -10.12
CA VAL A 64 -1.63 -1.98 -10.22
C VAL A 64 -2.32 -3.16 -10.88
N ILE A 65 -1.53 -4.20 -11.16
CA ILE A 65 -1.94 -5.48 -11.75
C ILE A 65 -2.48 -5.30 -13.17
N GLN A 66 -1.81 -5.95 -14.13
CA GLN A 66 -2.25 -6.00 -15.51
C GLN A 66 -3.59 -6.75 -15.61
N GLY A 67 -4.49 -6.25 -16.44
CA GLY A 67 -5.77 -6.91 -16.69
C GLY A 67 -6.79 -5.96 -17.28
N PRO A 68 -7.94 -6.48 -17.74
CA PRO A 68 -9.02 -5.64 -18.19
C PRO A 68 -9.50 -4.75 -17.04
N ARG A 69 -9.88 -3.53 -17.41
CA ARG A 69 -10.62 -2.64 -16.51
C ARG A 69 -11.99 -3.25 -16.23
N HIS A 70 -12.56 -2.94 -15.07
CA HIS A 70 -13.94 -3.34 -14.78
C HIS A 70 -14.87 -2.84 -15.90
N THR A 71 -15.85 -3.67 -16.26
CA THR A 71 -16.90 -3.30 -17.21
C THR A 71 -18.18 -2.99 -16.44
N ARG A 72 -19.15 -2.36 -17.11
CA ARG A 72 -20.48 -2.10 -16.54
C ARG A 72 -21.09 -3.40 -16.01
N GLY A 73 -21.46 -3.42 -14.74
CA GLY A 73 -22.06 -4.59 -14.07
C GLY A 73 -21.07 -5.41 -13.22
N THR A 74 -19.76 -5.16 -13.33
CA THR A 74 -18.75 -5.74 -12.41
C THR A 74 -18.28 -4.69 -11.41
N PRO A 75 -18.19 -5.00 -10.10
CA PRO A 75 -17.59 -4.09 -9.13
C PRO A 75 -16.14 -3.76 -9.53
N PRO A 76 -15.68 -2.52 -9.32
CA PRO A 76 -14.28 -2.16 -9.54
C PRO A 76 -13.39 -2.96 -8.59
N ASN A 77 -12.19 -3.39 -9.03
CA ASN A 77 -11.25 -3.99 -8.09
C ASN A 77 -10.58 -2.86 -7.28
N VAL A 78 -10.99 -2.74 -6.02
CA VAL A 78 -10.50 -1.70 -5.11
C VAL A 78 -10.07 -2.35 -3.81
N VAL A 79 -8.89 -1.97 -3.35
CA VAL A 79 -8.34 -2.29 -2.05
C VAL A 79 -8.19 -0.98 -1.29
N GLU A 80 -8.78 -0.89 -0.10
CA GLU A 80 -8.63 0.26 0.78
C GLU A 80 -8.24 -0.17 2.19
N MET A 81 -7.27 0.51 2.78
CA MET A 81 -6.81 0.29 4.16
C MET A 81 -6.15 1.56 4.74
N ASP A 82 -5.92 1.57 6.05
CA ASP A 82 -5.17 2.64 6.69
C ASP A 82 -3.64 2.54 6.45
N ALA A 83 -2.93 3.60 6.83
CA ALA A 83 -1.49 3.70 6.61
C ALA A 83 -0.67 2.67 7.39
N ALA A 84 -1.08 2.32 8.61
CA ALA A 84 -0.36 1.38 9.46
C ALA A 84 -0.49 -0.05 8.89
N THR A 85 -1.71 -0.44 8.53
CA THR A 85 -2.02 -1.71 7.86
C THR A 85 -1.25 -1.82 6.55
N TRP A 86 -1.25 -0.76 5.72
CA TRP A 86 -0.50 -0.74 4.47
C TRP A 86 1.01 -0.95 4.69
N ILE A 87 1.62 -0.25 5.64
CA ILE A 87 3.05 -0.39 5.96
C ILE A 87 3.35 -1.82 6.44
N ALA A 88 2.52 -2.38 7.33
CA ALA A 88 2.71 -3.71 7.88
C ALA A 88 2.68 -4.81 6.80
N VAL A 89 1.68 -4.80 5.92
CA VAL A 89 1.58 -5.79 4.83
C VAL A 89 2.60 -5.57 3.72
N SER A 90 2.97 -4.32 3.45
CA SER A 90 3.96 -3.97 2.43
C SER A 90 5.37 -4.37 2.84
N THR A 91 5.70 -4.26 4.13
CA THR A 91 7.01 -4.63 4.67
C THR A 91 7.08 -6.10 5.11
N GLY A 92 5.95 -6.80 5.18
CA GLY A 92 5.86 -8.20 5.60
C GLY A 92 5.85 -8.40 7.11
N THR A 93 5.68 -7.33 7.90
CA THR A 93 5.47 -7.41 9.35
C THR A 93 4.12 -8.06 9.69
N GLU A 94 3.14 -7.92 8.79
CA GLU A 94 1.88 -8.65 8.83
C GLU A 94 1.60 -9.33 7.49
N ARG A 95 1.00 -10.52 7.51
CA ARG A 95 0.56 -11.18 6.27
C ARG A 95 -0.72 -10.56 5.77
N TRP A 96 -0.82 -10.37 4.45
CA TRP A 96 -2.04 -9.88 3.80
C TRP A 96 -3.31 -10.61 4.25
N ALA A 97 -3.28 -11.95 4.24
CA ALA A 97 -4.44 -12.77 4.60
C ALA A 97 -4.92 -12.53 6.04
N ASP A 98 -4.01 -12.26 6.97
CA ASP A 98 -4.34 -12.00 8.38
C ASP A 98 -5.00 -10.62 8.52
N ALA A 99 -4.42 -9.59 7.89
CA ALA A 99 -4.99 -8.24 7.87
C ALA A 99 -6.39 -8.23 7.23
N ALA A 100 -6.56 -8.94 6.11
CA ALA A 100 -7.85 -9.08 5.43
C ALA A 100 -8.88 -9.83 6.28
N ALA A 101 -8.50 -10.95 6.90
CA ALA A 101 -9.38 -11.72 7.78
C ALA A 101 -9.81 -10.92 9.02
N SER A 102 -8.97 -10.01 9.50
CA SER A 102 -9.27 -9.12 10.63
C SER A 102 -10.16 -7.92 10.26
N GLY A 103 -10.53 -7.76 8.98
CA GLY A 103 -11.37 -6.66 8.50
C GLY A 103 -10.65 -5.31 8.37
N ARG A 104 -9.32 -5.27 8.49
CA ARG A 104 -8.51 -4.05 8.30
C ARG A 104 -8.28 -3.69 6.84
N ILE A 105 -8.60 -4.59 5.92
CA ILE A 105 -8.52 -4.38 4.48
C ILE A 105 -9.92 -4.51 3.89
N HIS A 106 -10.39 -3.45 3.25
CA HIS A 106 -11.61 -3.49 2.46
C HIS A 106 -11.24 -3.79 1.01
N ALA A 107 -11.39 -5.06 0.60
CA ALA A 107 -11.16 -5.53 -0.75
C ALA A 107 -12.48 -5.82 -1.47
N SER A 108 -12.68 -5.20 -2.64
CA SER A 108 -13.85 -5.39 -3.51
C SER A 108 -13.40 -5.77 -4.91
N GLY A 109 -14.11 -6.68 -5.56
CA GLY A 109 -13.76 -7.18 -6.90
C GLY A 109 -12.93 -8.48 -6.86
N THR A 110 -12.99 -9.26 -7.94
CA THR A 110 -12.41 -10.61 -8.00
C THR A 110 -10.88 -10.64 -8.09
N ARG A 111 -10.25 -9.50 -8.36
CA ARG A 111 -8.79 -9.36 -8.43
C ARG A 111 -8.18 -8.58 -7.28
N ALA A 112 -8.97 -8.21 -6.27
CA ALA A 112 -8.51 -7.40 -5.13
C ALA A 112 -7.73 -8.21 -4.07
N ASP A 113 -6.94 -9.21 -4.51
CA ASP A 113 -6.00 -9.94 -3.67
C ASP A 113 -4.57 -9.54 -4.06
N LEU A 114 -3.81 -9.01 -3.10
CA LEU A 114 -2.44 -8.57 -3.31
C LEU A 114 -1.40 -9.55 -2.73
N SER A 115 -1.81 -10.73 -2.24
CA SER A 115 -0.93 -11.71 -1.59
C SER A 115 0.29 -12.07 -2.44
N ASP A 116 0.12 -12.22 -3.75
CA ASP A 116 1.21 -12.61 -4.67
C ASP A 116 2.20 -11.48 -4.97
N VAL A 117 1.80 -10.23 -4.72
CA VAL A 117 2.61 -9.04 -5.01
C VAL A 117 3.12 -8.34 -3.75
N LEU A 118 2.75 -8.82 -2.56
CA LEU A 118 3.26 -8.36 -1.27
C LEU A 118 4.15 -9.44 -0.60
N PRO A 119 5.14 -9.06 0.23
CA PRO A 119 5.59 -7.70 0.50
C PRO A 119 6.33 -7.08 -0.70
N VAL A 120 6.42 -5.75 -0.72
CA VAL A 120 7.30 -4.98 -1.60
C VAL A 120 8.61 -4.77 -0.84
N ARG A 121 9.77 -5.15 -1.41
CA ARG A 121 11.06 -5.07 -0.69
C ARG A 121 11.67 -3.67 -0.89
N PRO A 122 11.73 -2.81 0.14
CA PRO A 122 12.32 -1.47 0.04
C PRO A 122 13.86 -1.45 0.07
#